data_AF-A0A820E4V2-F1
#
_entry.id   AF-A0A820E4V2-F1
#
_cell.length_a   1.000
_cell.length_b   1.000
_cell.length_c   1.000
_cell.angle_alpha   90.00
_cell.angle_beta   90.00
_cell.angle_gamma   90.00
#
_symmetry.space_group_name_H-M   'P 1'
#
loop_
_entity.id
_entity.type
_entity.pdbx_description
1 polymer ?
#
loop_
_entity_poly.entity_id
_entity_poly.type
_entity_poly.pdbx_seq_one_letter_code
_entity_poly.pdbx_strand_id
1 'polypeptide(L)'
;AKKPNSWHGKCSICSQDVVDKYGNTSSFAPHMKTKHETIYEECLDDMIKQKTKKYASTDPRQFKLTESIVKDLIIECGLPVSLIDQNGFKNFMQTVDPMYSLLSRRQLTYDKLPKLYDKMITKLKLNTDLST
;
A
#
# COMPACT_ATOMS: atom_id res chain seq x y z
N ALA A 1 32.81 9.48 39.82
CA ALA A 1 32.64 9.75 38.37
C ALA A 1 32.03 8.51 37.71
N LYS A 2 30.85 8.62 37.08
CA LYS A 2 30.20 7.56 36.29
C LYS A 2 29.81 8.19 34.96
N LYS A 3 30.06 7.68 33.74
CA LYS A 3 31.06 6.84 33.02
C LYS A 3 30.75 7.21 31.54
N PRO A 4 31.66 7.36 30.56
CA PRO A 4 31.22 7.32 29.18
C PRO A 4 31.19 5.85 28.78
N ASN A 5 30.05 5.20 28.96
CA ASN A 5 29.81 3.90 28.33
C ASN A 5 29.67 4.17 26.82
N SER A 6 30.79 4.28 26.09
CA SER A 6 30.72 4.27 24.63
C SER A 6 30.30 2.89 24.20
N TRP A 7 29.26 2.84 23.38
CA TRP A 7 28.76 1.60 22.82
C TRP A 7 29.56 1.31 21.56
N HIS A 8 30.00 0.07 21.40
CA HIS A 8 30.80 -0.35 20.26
C HIS A 8 30.05 -1.47 19.56
N GLY A 9 29.88 -1.34 18.25
CA GLY A 9 29.37 -2.41 17.40
C GLY A 9 30.35 -2.68 16.27
N LYS A 10 30.56 -3.96 15.95
CA LYS A 10 31.41 -4.36 14.84
C LYS A 10 30.57 -4.46 13.57
N CYS A 11 31.00 -3.80 12.50
CA CYS A 11 30.35 -3.92 11.19
C CYS A 11 30.51 -5.36 10.65
N SER A 12 29.43 -6.01 10.24
CA SER A 12 29.48 -7.37 9.68
C SER A 12 30.08 -7.45 8.28
N ILE A 13 30.20 -6.32 7.57
CA ILE A 13 30.69 -6.27 6.18
C ILE A 13 32.21 -6.00 6.14
N CYS A 14 32.69 -4.99 6.89
CA CYS A 14 34.12 -4.64 6.91
C CYS A 14 34.83 -4.95 8.23
N SER A 15 34.14 -5.48 9.25
CA SER A 15 34.70 -5.74 10.59
C SER A 15 35.25 -4.52 11.34
N GLN A 16 35.01 -3.30 10.86
CA GLN A 16 35.41 -2.07 11.56
C GLN A 16 34.54 -1.84 12.79
N ASP A 17 35.16 -1.34 13.86
CA ASP A 17 34.45 -0.94 15.07
C ASP A 17 33.77 0.43 14.85
N VAL A 18 32.46 0.45 15.05
CA VAL A 18 31.61 1.65 15.00
C VAL A 18 31.30 2.04 16.44
N VAL A 19 31.68 3.26 16.81
CA VAL A 19 31.55 3.78 18.17
C VAL A 19 30.36 4.73 18.25
N ASP A 20 29.45 4.47 19.18
CA ASP A 20 28.35 5.34 19.52
C ASP A 20 28.56 5.99 20.90
N LYS A 21 28.40 7.32 20.95
CA LYS A 21 28.60 8.10 22.17
C LYS A 21 27.40 8.07 23.12
N TYR A 22 26.22 7.73 22.62
CA TYR A 22 24.95 7.86 23.33
C TYR A 22 24.20 6.52 23.49
N GLY A 23 24.79 5.42 23.01
CA GLY A 23 24.20 4.08 23.06
C GLY A 23 23.01 3.88 22.13
N ASN A 24 22.96 4.63 21.03
CA ASN A 24 21.97 4.42 19.98
C ASN A 24 22.63 3.94 18.68
N THR A 25 21.82 3.63 17.67
CA THR A 25 22.31 3.11 16.38
C THR A 25 22.52 4.21 15.33
N SER A 26 22.44 5.48 15.72
CA SER A 26 22.48 6.61 14.76
C SER A 26 23.83 6.75 14.08
N SER A 27 24.91 6.28 14.73
CA SER A 27 26.28 6.25 14.18
C SER A 27 26.49 5.21 13.07
N PHE A 28 25.62 4.19 12.98
CA PHE A 28 25.77 3.08 12.03
C PHE A 28 25.27 3.44 10.62
N ALA A 29 24.20 4.22 10.50
CA ALA A 29 23.69 4.62 9.18
C ALA A 29 24.71 5.48 8.37
N PRO A 30 25.40 6.47 8.96
CA PRO A 30 26.51 7.18 8.30
C PRO A 30 27.68 6.26 7.93
N HIS A 31 28.04 5.30 8.79
CA HIS A 31 29.07 4.30 8.47
C HIS A 31 28.68 3.49 7.23
N MET A 32 27.45 2.97 7.19
CA MET A 32 26.92 2.24 6.04
C MET A 32 26.95 3.10 4.78
N LYS A 33 26.47 4.35 4.84
CA LYS A 33 26.47 5.25 3.68
C LYS A 33 27.87 5.58 3.15
N THR A 34 28.87 5.70 4.03
CA THR A 34 30.22 6.16 3.64
C THR A 34 31.20 5.04 3.30
N LYS A 35 31.08 3.87 3.93
CA LYS A 35 31.97 2.72 3.73
C LYS A 35 31.36 1.62 2.87
N HIS A 36 30.03 1.60 2.76
CA HIS A 36 29.24 0.57 2.10
C HIS A 36 28.14 1.20 1.25
N GLU A 37 28.46 2.25 0.49
CA GLU A 37 27.50 3.05 -0.29
C GLU A 37 26.62 2.18 -1.20
N THR A 38 27.23 1.28 -1.97
CA THR A 38 26.48 0.38 -2.86
C THR A 38 25.46 -0.48 -2.12
N ILE A 39 25.85 -1.10 -1.01
CA ILE A 39 24.96 -1.94 -0.18
C ILE A 39 23.88 -1.09 0.49
N TYR A 40 24.23 0.11 0.93
CA TYR A 40 23.29 1.05 1.53
C TYR A 40 22.23 1.51 0.52
N GLU A 41 22.62 1.83 -0.70
CA GLU A 41 21.71 2.21 -1.79
C GLU A 41 20.82 1.04 -2.23
N GLU A 42 21.38 -0.16 -2.41
CA GLU A 42 20.61 -1.37 -2.74
C GLU A 42 19.54 -1.68 -1.68
N CYS A 43 19.91 -1.63 -0.39
CA CYS A 43 18.96 -1.84 0.70
C CYS A 43 17.89 -0.75 0.75
N LEU A 44 18.25 0.51 0.49
CA LEU A 44 17.30 1.62 0.46
C LEU A 44 16.30 1.44 -0.70
N ASP A 45 16.79 1.08 -1.88
CA ASP A 45 15.98 0.79 -3.05
C ASP A 45 15.03 -0.38 -2.80
N ASP A 46 15.48 -1.45 -2.16
CA ASP A 46 14.63 -2.60 -1.84
C ASP A 46 13.56 -2.24 -0.82
N MET A 47 13.88 -1.42 0.19
CA MET A 47 12.88 -0.89 1.13
C MET A 47 11.84 -0.02 0.40
N ILE A 48 12.26 0.83 -0.55
CA ILE A 48 11.35 1.66 -1.35
C ILE A 48 10.50 0.79 -2.29
N LYS A 49 11.10 -0.19 -2.99
CA LYS A 49 10.40 -1.15 -3.86
C LYS A 49 9.36 -1.95 -3.08
N GLN A 50 9.69 -2.42 -1.89
CA GLN A 50 8.73 -3.11 -1.02
C GLN A 50 7.58 -2.19 -0.62
N LYS A 51 7.85 -0.93 -0.31
CA LYS A 51 6.84 0.07 0.06
C LYS A 51 5.94 0.48 -1.11
N THR A 52 6.43 0.37 -2.35
CA THR A 52 5.70 0.72 -3.58
C THR A 52 5.09 -0.49 -4.29
N LYS A 53 5.31 -1.71 -3.79
CA LYS A 53 4.79 -2.92 -4.43
C LYS A 53 3.26 -2.93 -4.39
N LYS A 54 2.65 -2.84 -5.56
CA LYS A 54 1.19 -2.91 -5.74
C LYS A 54 0.79 -4.20 -6.44
N TYR A 55 -0.45 -4.64 -6.22
CA TYR A 55 -1.03 -5.71 -7.02
C TYR A 55 -1.12 -5.31 -8.49
N ALA A 56 -0.93 -6.29 -9.38
CA ALA A 56 -1.26 -6.12 -10.78
C ALA A 56 -2.77 -5.90 -10.95
N SER A 57 -3.18 -5.23 -12.03
CA SER A 57 -4.59 -5.02 -12.36
C SER A 57 -5.40 -6.31 -12.54
N THR A 58 -4.71 -7.41 -12.86
CA THR A 58 -5.26 -8.75 -13.03
C THR A 58 -5.25 -9.60 -11.76
N ASP A 59 -4.68 -9.11 -10.65
CA ASP A 59 -4.63 -9.87 -9.39
C ASP A 59 -6.06 -10.08 -8.84
N PRO A 60 -6.45 -11.31 -8.48
CA PRO A 60 -7.78 -11.59 -7.93
C PRO A 60 -8.11 -10.79 -6.68
N ARG A 61 -7.12 -10.46 -5.83
CA ARG A 61 -7.32 -9.66 -4.61
C ARG A 61 -7.63 -8.21 -4.94
N GLN A 62 -6.93 -7.65 -5.93
CA GLN A 62 -7.19 -6.31 -6.45
C GLN A 62 -8.63 -6.22 -6.95
N PHE A 63 -9.07 -7.20 -7.76
CA PHE A 63 -10.44 -7.24 -8.26
C PHE A 63 -11.48 -7.40 -7.13
N LYS A 64 -11.25 -8.35 -6.22
CA LYS A 64 -12.20 -8.66 -5.14
C LYS A 64 -12.42 -7.46 -4.20
N LEU A 65 -11.34 -6.78 -3.81
CA LEU A 65 -11.44 -5.62 -2.92
C LEU A 65 -12.08 -4.43 -3.62
N THR A 66 -11.76 -4.21 -4.90
CA THR A 66 -12.47 -3.25 -5.75
C THR A 66 -13.97 -3.54 -5.78
N GLU A 67 -14.38 -4.77 -6.10
CA GLU A 67 -15.80 -5.14 -6.18
C GLU A 67 -16.53 -4.96 -4.85
N SER A 68 -15.90 -5.31 -3.72
CA SER A 68 -16.49 -5.10 -2.39
C SER A 68 -16.65 -3.63 -2.04
N ILE A 69 -15.68 -2.77 -2.38
CA ILE A 69 -15.86 -1.32 -2.19
C ILE A 69 -17.08 -0.83 -2.97
N VAL A 70 -17.25 -1.25 -4.23
CA VAL A 70 -18.38 -0.79 -5.04
C VAL A 70 -19.71 -1.34 -4.52
N LYS A 71 -19.80 -2.65 -4.29
CA LYS A 71 -21.06 -3.30 -3.91
C LYS A 71 -21.44 -3.03 -2.46
N ASP A 72 -20.51 -3.25 -1.55
CA ASP A 72 -20.81 -3.27 -0.12
C ASP A 72 -20.78 -1.85 0.48
N LEU A 73 -19.85 -0.99 0.05
CA LEU A 73 -19.75 0.36 0.61
C LEU A 73 -20.57 1.40 -0.16
N ILE A 74 -20.46 1.44 -1.49
CA ILE A 74 -21.09 2.51 -2.27
C ILE A 74 -22.57 2.21 -2.51
N ILE A 75 -22.90 0.97 -2.90
CA ILE A 75 -24.28 0.58 -3.21
C ILE A 75 -25.04 0.22 -1.93
N GLU A 76 -24.61 -0.84 -1.22
CA GLU A 76 -25.35 -1.37 -0.08
C GLU A 76 -25.38 -0.39 1.11
N CYS A 77 -24.23 0.15 1.53
CA CYS A 77 -24.21 1.17 2.59
C CYS A 77 -24.64 2.57 2.11
N GLY A 78 -24.87 2.77 0.81
CA GLY A 78 -25.27 4.06 0.25
C GLY A 78 -24.24 5.18 0.43
N LEU A 79 -22.95 4.85 0.57
CA LEU A 79 -21.92 5.86 0.82
C LEU A 79 -21.63 6.67 -0.45
N PRO A 80 -21.30 7.97 -0.31
CA PRO A 80 -21.02 8.82 -1.47
C PRO A 80 -19.76 8.33 -2.20
N VAL A 81 -19.79 8.38 -3.54
CA VAL A 81 -18.66 8.02 -4.41
C VAL A 81 -17.39 8.84 -4.10
N SER A 82 -17.55 10.02 -3.49
CA SER A 82 -16.43 10.85 -3.06
C SER A 82 -15.60 10.24 -1.93
N LEU A 83 -16.12 9.25 -1.19
CA LEU A 83 -15.43 8.58 -0.08
C LEU A 83 -14.05 8.05 -0.49
N ILE A 84 -13.96 7.42 -1.66
CA ILE A 84 -12.73 6.75 -2.10
C ILE A 84 -11.55 7.70 -2.38
N ASP A 85 -11.85 8.99 -2.60
CA ASP A 85 -10.82 10.01 -2.77
C ASP A 85 -10.39 10.66 -1.45
N GLN A 86 -11.17 10.48 -0.37
CA GLN A 86 -10.89 11.09 0.91
C GLN A 86 -9.58 10.54 1.48
N ASN A 87 -8.73 11.43 2.00
CA ASN A 87 -7.44 11.04 2.55
C ASN A 87 -7.59 10.06 3.72
N GLY A 88 -8.60 10.24 4.57
CA GLY A 88 -8.89 9.30 5.66
C GLY A 88 -9.16 7.87 5.15
N PHE A 89 -9.95 7.74 4.08
CA PHE A 89 -10.23 6.44 3.48
C PHE A 89 -9.00 5.83 2.78
N LYS A 90 -8.21 6.66 2.07
CA LYS A 90 -6.94 6.21 1.47
C LYS A 90 -5.98 5.67 2.52
N ASN A 91 -5.83 6.37 3.64
CA ASN A 91 -4.98 5.95 4.74
C ASN A 91 -5.51 4.67 5.39
N PHE A 92 -6.82 4.57 5.60
CA PHE A 92 -7.47 3.35 6.09
C PHE A 92 -7.15 2.16 5.19
N MET A 93 -7.30 2.31 3.87
CA MET A 93 -7.03 1.23 2.91
C MET A 93 -5.56 0.85 2.85
N GLN A 94 -4.63 1.79 3.05
CA GLN A 94 -3.21 1.47 3.19
C GLN A 94 -2.93 0.59 4.41
N THR A 95 -3.69 0.75 5.50
CA THR A 95 -3.60 -0.11 6.69
C THR A 95 -4.25 -1.47 6.45
N VAL A 96 -5.40 -1.50 5.76
CA VAL A 96 -6.13 -2.75 5.46
C VAL A 96 -5.35 -3.63 4.48
N ASP A 97 -4.90 -3.06 3.37
CA ASP A 97 -4.07 -3.75 2.39
C ASP A 97 -3.10 -2.75 1.71
N PRO A 98 -1.83 -2.71 2.14
CA PRO A 98 -0.83 -1.80 1.58
C PRO A 98 -0.54 -2.04 0.09
N MET A 99 -0.75 -3.26 -0.41
CA MET A 99 -0.47 -3.63 -1.80
C MET A 99 -1.64 -3.29 -2.73
N TYR A 100 -2.83 -3.03 -2.17
CA TYR A 100 -3.98 -2.61 -2.95
C TYR A 100 -3.77 -1.23 -3.59
N SER A 101 -4.22 -1.12 -4.84
CA SER A 101 -4.32 0.16 -5.54
C SER A 101 -5.77 0.62 -5.56
N LEU A 102 -6.05 1.71 -4.87
CA LEU A 102 -7.40 2.29 -4.86
C LEU A 102 -7.80 2.77 -6.25
N LEU A 103 -9.06 2.51 -6.62
CA LEU A 103 -9.69 3.15 -7.77
C LEU A 103 -9.78 4.65 -7.54
N SER A 104 -9.77 5.42 -8.62
CA SER A 104 -10.18 6.83 -8.59
C SER A 104 -11.70 6.97 -8.65
N ARG A 105 -12.25 8.05 -8.09
CA ARG A 105 -13.67 8.41 -8.28
C ARG A 105 -14.08 8.44 -9.74
N ARG A 106 -13.22 8.95 -10.63
CA ARG A 106 -13.48 8.97 -12.07
C ARG A 106 -13.70 7.55 -12.62
N GLN A 107 -12.82 6.60 -12.29
CA GLN A 107 -12.98 5.21 -12.71
C GLN A 107 -14.25 4.59 -12.13
N LEU A 108 -14.57 4.90 -10.87
CA LEU A 108 -15.79 4.39 -10.24
C LEU A 108 -17.05 4.93 -10.94
N THR A 109 -17.13 6.25 -11.13
CA THR A 109 -18.29 6.94 -11.73
C THR A 109 -18.50 6.61 -13.21
N TYR A 110 -17.43 6.59 -14.01
CA TYR A 110 -17.55 6.51 -15.47
C TYR A 110 -17.31 5.13 -16.06
N ASP A 111 -16.73 4.20 -15.31
CA ASP A 111 -16.43 2.84 -15.80
C ASP A 111 -17.17 1.77 -15.00
N LYS A 112 -16.97 1.71 -13.68
CA LYS A 112 -17.50 0.61 -12.87
C LYS A 112 -19.01 0.68 -12.65
N LEU A 113 -19.53 1.83 -12.21
CA LEU A 113 -20.96 1.97 -11.93
C LEU A 113 -21.85 1.80 -13.17
N PRO A 114 -21.53 2.40 -14.34
CA PRO A 114 -22.33 2.20 -15.55
C PRO A 114 -22.34 0.73 -16.00
N LYS A 115 -21.18 0.05 -16.00
CA LYS A 115 -21.11 -1.39 -16.34
C LYS A 115 -21.94 -2.27 -15.42
N LEU A 116 -21.98 -1.94 -14.12
CA LEU A 116 -22.82 -2.66 -13.16
C LEU A 116 -24.30 -2.40 -13.42
N TYR A 117 -24.69 -1.15 -13.70
CA TYR A 117 -26.05 -0.79 -14.07
C TYR A 117 -26.51 -1.55 -15.32
N ASP A 118 -25.72 -1.51 -16.39
CA ASP A 118 -26.04 -2.21 -17.64
C ASP A 118 -26.23 -3.71 -17.40
N LYS A 119 -25.34 -4.32 -16.62
CA LYS A 119 -25.44 -5.73 -16.24
C LYS A 119 -26.72 -6.04 -15.45
N MET A 120 -27.15 -5.16 -14.56
CA MET A 120 -28.41 -5.31 -13.82
C MET A 120 -29.61 -5.19 -14.76
N ILE A 121 -29.62 -4.19 -15.64
CA ILE A 121 -30.69 -3.99 -16.62
C ILE A 121 -30.81 -5.19 -17.57
N THR A 122 -29.69 -5.71 -18.08
CA THR A 122 -29.71 -6.92 -18.93
C THR A 122 -30.32 -8.11 -18.20
N LYS A 123 -29.96 -8.33 -16.93
CA LYS A 123 -30.54 -9.41 -16.13
C LYS A 123 -32.05 -9.24 -15.92
N LEU A 124 -32.50 -8.02 -15.65
CA LEU A 124 -33.92 -7.73 -15.47
C LEU A 124 -34.72 -7.97 -16.75
N LYS A 125 -34.20 -7.54 -17.91
CA LYS A 125 -34.83 -7.78 -19.22
C LYS A 125 -34.94 -9.27 -19.56
N LEU A 126 -33.88 -10.04 -19.32
CA LEU A 126 -33.90 -11.49 -19.52
C LEU A 126 -34.98 -12.18 -18.66
N ASN A 127 -35.14 -11.72 -17.41
CA ASN A 127 -36.14 -12.28 -16.51
C ASN A 127 -37.57 -11.90 -16.91
N THR A 128 -37.79 -10.72 -17.50
CA THR A 128 -39.11 -10.32 -17.99
C THR A 128 -39.52 -11.13 -19.23
N ASP A 129 -38.58 -11.41 -20.13
CA ASP A 129 -38.84 -12.16 -21.38
C ASP A 129 -39.06 -13.67 -21.15
N LEU A 130 -38.62 -14.23 -20.01
CA LEU A 130 -38.87 -15.62 -19.59
C LEU A 130 -40.24 -15.82 -18.90
N SER A 131 -40.95 -14.74 -18.60
CA SER A 131 -42.23 -14.75 -17.85
C SER A 131 -43.47 -14.49 -18.70
N THR A 132 -43.29 -14.29 -20.02
CA THR A 132 -44.33 -14.12 -21.04
C THR A 132 -44.32 -15.27 -22.01
#